data_AF-A0A0S4QHE8-F1
#
_entry.id   AF-A0A0S4QHE8-F1
#
_cell.length_a   1.000
_cell.length_b   1.000
_cell.length_c   1.000
_cell.angle_alpha   90.00
_cell.angle_beta   90.00
_cell.angle_gamma   90.00
#
_symmetry.space_group_name_H-M   'P 1'
#
loop_
_entity.id
_entity.type
_entity.pdbx_description
1 polymer ?
#
loop_
_entity_poly.entity_id
_entity_poly.type
_entity_poly.pdbx_seq_one_letter_code
_entity_poly.pdbx_strand_id
1 'polypeptide(L)'
;MRRRRTDRPEGGELIQRVRSADPLAPDLTSSEDVARLVDELACAVVRTGPAEPAVPAAGSVHRTATAQALGYSLTRAPGADEKPITAGRIDAGRTEAGRIGARGRRVVVAALVAVALLGTAAFTFGNDLIARTGMFGSPGMTENDTSEWLNTGASDFREVMESLQPNDIPLPAGRSWQPVIDNSVANGQREGALMQVTGVRAAFAFYAECVWDYEWLVARQAGDSGRVDRAVEVMGGMASWPIVIATDGGGVRDWLRNMADAAARGDEGPVRQNLAANCDADWIGATP
;
A
#
# COMPACT_ATOMS: atom_id res chain seq x y z
N MET A 1 -30.05 22.16 41.86
CA MET A 1 -28.85 22.51 41.05
C MET A 1 -29.00 21.92 39.65
N ARG A 2 -29.31 22.74 38.64
CA ARG A 2 -29.44 22.35 37.23
C ARG A 2 -28.05 22.37 36.58
N ARG A 3 -27.59 21.25 36.01
CA ARG A 3 -26.36 21.21 35.20
C ARG A 3 -26.66 21.82 33.81
N ARG A 4 -25.94 22.90 33.47
CA ARG A 4 -25.89 23.46 32.11
C ARG A 4 -25.11 22.49 31.21
N ARG A 5 -25.71 22.16 30.07
CA ARG A 5 -25.06 21.51 28.93
C ARG A 5 -24.25 22.58 28.21
N THR A 6 -22.94 22.40 28.06
CA THR A 6 -22.10 23.24 27.20
C THR A 6 -22.17 22.70 25.79
N ASP A 7 -22.74 23.49 24.89
CA ASP A 7 -22.73 23.25 23.46
C ASP A 7 -21.30 23.33 22.92
N ARG A 8 -20.97 22.39 22.04
CA ARG A 8 -19.67 22.26 21.36
C ARG A 8 -19.80 22.96 20.00
N PRO A 9 -18.97 23.96 19.67
CA PRO A 9 -19.05 24.58 18.36
C PRO A 9 -18.25 23.80 17.30
N GLU A 10 -18.75 23.92 16.07
CA GLU A 10 -17.98 24.06 14.83
C GLU A 10 -17.29 22.83 14.21
N GLY A 11 -18.10 21.90 13.74
CA GLY A 11 -17.79 21.12 12.52
C GLY A 11 -18.62 21.56 11.29
N GLY A 12 -19.67 22.36 11.50
CA GLY A 12 -20.61 22.75 10.45
C GLY A 12 -20.14 23.89 9.56
N GLU A 13 -19.36 24.84 10.10
CA GLU A 13 -19.00 26.06 9.37
C GLU A 13 -18.00 25.78 8.23
N LEU A 14 -17.05 24.84 8.43
CA LEU A 14 -16.11 24.44 7.38
C LEU A 14 -16.83 23.72 6.23
N ILE A 15 -17.77 22.82 6.56
CA ILE A 15 -18.58 22.10 5.56
C ILE A 15 -19.49 23.06 4.80
N GLN A 16 -20.02 24.09 5.48
CA GLN A 16 -20.85 25.12 4.87
C GLN A 16 -20.03 26.01 3.95
N ARG A 17 -18.81 26.42 4.33
CA ARG A 17 -17.90 27.21 3.48
C ARG A 17 -17.43 26.44 2.24
N VAL A 18 -17.16 25.14 2.35
CA VAL A 18 -16.79 24.29 1.22
C VAL A 18 -17.96 24.09 0.24
N ARG A 19 -19.21 24.02 0.74
CA ARG A 19 -20.41 23.92 -0.12
C ARG A 19 -20.88 25.26 -0.69
N SER A 20 -20.53 26.37 -0.07
CA SER A 20 -20.84 27.72 -0.56
C SER A 20 -19.76 28.32 -1.45
N ALA A 21 -18.62 27.63 -1.62
CA ALA A 21 -17.66 27.96 -2.66
C ALA A 21 -18.34 27.63 -4.01
N ASP A 22 -18.62 28.68 -4.77
CA ASP A 22 -19.12 28.62 -6.14
C ASP A 22 -18.28 27.61 -6.94
N PRO A 23 -18.87 26.66 -7.69
CA PRO A 23 -18.09 25.82 -8.59
C PRO A 23 -17.32 26.74 -9.54
N LEU A 24 -15.99 26.59 -9.52
CA LEU A 24 -15.00 27.32 -10.31
C LEU A 24 -15.60 27.82 -11.62
N ALA A 25 -15.64 29.15 -11.75
CA ALA A 25 -16.10 29.83 -12.96
C ALA A 25 -15.34 29.30 -14.20
N PRO A 26 -15.98 29.28 -15.39
CA PRO A 26 -15.45 28.63 -16.60
C PRO A 26 -14.20 29.26 -17.24
N ASP A 27 -13.50 30.18 -16.56
CA ASP A 27 -12.46 31.01 -17.16
C ASP A 27 -11.01 30.53 -16.93
N LEU A 28 -10.78 29.26 -16.57
CA LEU A 28 -9.43 28.66 -16.65
C LEU A 28 -9.07 28.31 -18.11
N THR A 29 -9.09 29.30 -18.99
CA THR A 29 -8.92 29.11 -20.44
C THR A 29 -7.48 29.28 -20.91
N SER A 30 -6.58 29.76 -20.04
CA SER A 30 -5.18 29.99 -20.38
C SER A 30 -4.21 29.24 -19.46
N SER A 31 -3.02 28.95 -19.98
CA SER A 31 -1.91 28.38 -19.21
C SER A 31 -1.44 29.31 -18.08
N GLU A 32 -1.63 30.62 -18.21
CA GLU A 32 -1.32 31.59 -17.14
C GLU A 32 -2.30 31.48 -15.96
N ASP A 33 -3.58 31.19 -16.22
CA ASP A 33 -4.58 31.02 -15.16
C ASP A 33 -4.32 29.77 -14.32
N VAL A 34 -3.90 28.69 -14.97
CA VAL A 34 -3.49 27.45 -14.28
C VAL A 34 -2.22 27.71 -13.45
N ALA A 35 -1.22 28.39 -14.02
CA ALA A 35 0.01 28.72 -13.30
C ALA A 35 -0.26 29.59 -12.06
N ARG A 36 -1.14 30.59 -12.18
CA ARG A 36 -1.57 31.43 -11.06
C ARG A 36 -2.30 30.62 -9.97
N LEU A 37 -3.21 29.72 -10.36
CA LEU A 37 -3.94 28.89 -9.42
C LEU A 37 -3.00 27.96 -8.63
N VAL A 38 -2.01 27.38 -9.31
CA VAL A 38 -0.98 26.55 -8.69
C VAL A 38 -0.15 27.34 -7.69
N ASP A 39 0.26 28.57 -8.03
CA ASP A 39 1.02 29.45 -7.13
C ASP A 39 0.21 29.88 -5.90
N GLU A 40 -1.08 30.19 -6.09
CA GLU A 40 -2.00 30.50 -4.97
C GLU A 40 -2.19 29.31 -4.03
N LEU A 41 -2.32 28.08 -4.57
CA LEU A 41 -2.44 26.87 -3.76
C LEU A 41 -1.16 26.60 -2.96
N ALA A 42 0.00 26.75 -3.60
CA ALA A 42 1.30 26.58 -2.95
C ALA A 42 1.48 27.57 -1.79
N CYS A 43 1.10 28.84 -1.99
CA CYS A 43 1.13 29.86 -0.95
C CYS A 43 0.17 29.57 0.22
N ALA A 44 -1.03 29.04 -0.07
CA ALA A 44 -2.02 28.70 0.94
C ALA A 44 -1.54 27.57 1.88
N VAL A 45 -0.91 26.54 1.31
CA VAL A 45 -0.35 25.40 2.06
C VAL A 45 0.80 25.83 2.97
N VAL A 46 1.66 26.74 2.51
CA VAL A 46 2.78 27.28 3.33
C VAL A 46 2.28 28.12 4.51
N ARG A 47 1.13 28.81 4.36
CA ARG A 47 0.55 29.62 5.46
C ARG A 47 -0.12 28.78 6.55
N THR A 48 -0.57 27.56 6.25
CA THR A 48 -1.06 26.62 7.25
C THR A 48 0.10 25.86 7.89
N GLY A 49 0.94 26.56 8.65
CA GLY A 49 2.01 25.94 9.45
C GLY A 49 1.45 24.91 10.46
N PRO A 50 2.29 24.00 10.97
CA PRO A 50 1.86 22.95 11.90
C PRO A 50 1.24 23.58 13.16
N ALA A 51 0.07 23.07 13.55
CA ALA A 51 -0.61 23.48 14.77
C ALA A 51 0.32 23.32 15.97
N GLU A 52 0.49 24.40 16.72
CA GLU A 52 1.30 24.46 17.94
C GLU A 52 0.84 23.37 18.93
N PRO A 53 1.74 22.53 19.46
CA PRO A 53 1.34 21.48 20.39
C PRO A 53 0.84 22.12 21.69
N ALA A 54 -0.40 21.80 22.05
CA ALA A 54 -1.00 22.24 23.31
C ALA A 54 -0.16 21.76 24.50
N VAL A 55 0.39 22.73 25.26
CA VAL A 55 1.12 22.49 26.51
C VAL A 55 0.16 21.91 27.55
N PRO A 56 0.41 20.72 28.12
CA PRO A 56 -0.42 20.19 29.19
C PRO A 56 -0.11 20.91 30.50
N ALA A 57 -1.17 21.42 31.14
CA ALA A 57 -1.11 22.03 32.45
C ALA A 57 -0.64 21.03 33.52
N ALA A 58 0.35 21.44 34.30
CA ALA A 58 0.89 20.70 35.44
C ALA A 58 -0.18 20.50 36.52
N GLY A 59 -0.43 19.25 36.89
CA GLY A 59 -1.26 18.85 38.02
C GLY A 59 -0.61 17.69 38.78
N SER A 60 -0.10 18.02 39.96
CA SER A 60 0.54 17.15 40.94
C SER A 60 -0.41 16.12 41.58
N VAL A 61 -0.01 14.84 41.70
CA VAL A 61 -0.43 13.96 42.81
C VAL A 61 0.66 12.92 43.12
N HIS A 62 1.09 12.88 44.39
CA HIS A 62 1.87 11.82 45.03
C HIS A 62 1.09 10.50 45.16
N ARG A 63 1.72 9.34 44.91
CA ARG A 63 2.00 8.33 45.96
C ARG A 63 2.80 7.11 45.49
N THR A 64 3.74 6.78 46.37
CA THR A 64 4.52 5.56 46.66
C THR A 64 3.91 4.19 46.28
N ALA A 65 4.75 3.27 45.76
CA ALA A 65 5.13 2.01 46.43
C ALA A 65 6.09 1.13 45.59
N THR A 66 7.30 0.97 46.12
CA THR A 66 8.13 -0.25 46.28
C THR A 66 8.03 -1.47 45.33
N ALA A 67 9.24 -1.85 44.86
CA ALA A 67 9.93 -3.13 45.09
C ALA A 67 10.00 -4.20 43.96
N GLN A 68 11.24 -4.71 43.84
CA GLN A 68 11.71 -6.04 43.39
C GLN A 68 11.60 -6.34 41.87
N ALA A 69 12.69 -6.43 41.10
CA ALA A 69 13.89 -7.29 41.18
C ALA A 69 13.63 -8.79 40.93
N LEU A 70 14.53 -9.37 40.11
CA LEU A 70 14.71 -10.78 39.69
C LEU A 70 13.93 -11.14 38.40
N GLY A 71 14.52 -11.52 37.26
CA GLY A 71 15.85 -12.10 37.02
C GLY A 71 15.80 -13.61 37.16
N TYR A 72 15.54 -14.37 36.08
CA TYR A 72 15.82 -15.80 36.02
C TYR A 72 16.21 -16.25 34.61
N SER A 73 17.44 -16.80 34.54
CA SER A 73 17.90 -17.72 33.51
C SER A 73 17.63 -19.16 33.94
N LEU A 74 17.24 -19.98 32.95
CA LEU A 74 17.51 -21.40 32.70
C LEU A 74 18.03 -22.30 33.85
N THR A 75 17.40 -23.47 34.03
CA THR A 75 18.10 -24.77 33.87
C THR A 75 17.14 -25.97 33.83
N ARG A 76 17.64 -27.06 33.25
CA ARG A 76 16.98 -28.29 32.82
C ARG A 76 17.47 -29.48 33.67
N ALA A 77 16.65 -30.55 33.65
CA ALA A 77 16.99 -31.98 33.74
C ALA A 77 16.64 -32.68 35.09
N PRO A 78 16.66 -34.04 35.16
CA PRO A 78 15.44 -34.86 35.10
C PRO A 78 15.33 -35.89 36.25
N GLY A 79 14.19 -36.58 36.38
CA GLY A 79 14.14 -37.87 37.07
C GLY A 79 12.87 -38.21 37.87
N ALA A 80 12.33 -39.37 37.53
CA ALA A 80 11.70 -40.39 38.39
C ALA A 80 10.28 -40.22 38.95
N ASP A 81 9.58 -41.35 38.79
CA ASP A 81 8.56 -41.99 39.62
C ASP A 81 7.06 -41.68 39.45
N GLU A 82 6.41 -42.72 38.89
CA GLU A 82 4.99 -43.01 38.86
C GLU A 82 4.40 -43.16 40.28
N LYS A 83 3.24 -42.52 40.52
CA LYS A 83 2.15 -43.08 41.34
C LYS A 83 0.79 -42.72 40.73
N PRO A 84 -0.18 -43.65 40.74
CA PRO A 84 -1.49 -43.43 40.14
C PRO A 84 -2.34 -42.52 41.04
N ILE A 85 -2.77 -41.38 40.52
CA ILE A 85 -3.72 -40.50 41.18
C ILE A 85 -5.13 -40.88 40.75
N THR A 86 -5.89 -41.26 41.76
CA THR A 86 -7.32 -41.52 41.84
C THR A 86 -8.15 -40.48 41.09
N ALA A 87 -9.14 -40.95 40.32
CA ALA A 87 -10.09 -40.14 39.59
C ALA A 87 -10.94 -39.26 40.55
N GLY A 88 -10.49 -38.02 40.73
CA GLY A 88 -11.26 -36.93 41.32
C GLY A 88 -12.15 -36.28 40.26
N ARG A 89 -13.45 -36.34 40.51
CA ARG A 89 -14.52 -35.61 39.81
C ARG A 89 -14.21 -34.11 39.84
N ILE A 90 -13.84 -33.53 38.70
CA ILE A 90 -13.70 -32.08 38.53
C ILE A 90 -14.96 -31.56 37.85
N ASP A 91 -15.66 -30.68 38.56
CA ASP A 91 -16.79 -29.92 38.08
C ASP A 91 -16.43 -29.05 36.88
N ALA A 92 -17.38 -28.95 35.96
CA ALA A 92 -17.32 -28.14 34.76
C ALA A 92 -17.19 -26.65 35.09
N GLY A 93 -15.95 -26.19 35.23
CA GLY A 93 -15.58 -24.78 35.19
C GLY A 93 -15.85 -24.24 33.78
N ARG A 94 -16.97 -23.52 33.66
CA ARG A 94 -17.37 -22.74 32.49
C ARG A 94 -16.31 -21.66 32.22
N THR A 95 -15.31 -21.97 31.40
CA THR A 95 -14.41 -20.96 30.84
C THR A 95 -15.20 -20.14 29.82
N GLU A 96 -15.52 -18.91 30.20
CA GLU A 96 -16.04 -17.88 29.31
C GLU A 96 -15.04 -17.67 28.17
N ALA A 97 -15.41 -18.15 26.99
CA ALA A 97 -14.75 -17.82 25.74
C ALA A 97 -14.84 -16.30 25.53
N GLY A 98 -13.74 -15.61 25.82
CA GLY A 98 -13.55 -14.21 25.46
C GLY A 98 -13.74 -14.04 23.97
N ARG A 99 -14.87 -13.45 23.58
CA ARG A 99 -15.12 -12.92 22.23
C ARG A 99 -14.18 -11.73 22.00
N ILE A 100 -12.92 -12.01 21.67
CA ILE A 100 -12.02 -11.00 21.11
C ILE A 100 -12.55 -10.70 19.71
N GLY A 101 -13.16 -9.51 19.58
CA GLY A 101 -13.93 -9.11 18.41
C GLY A 101 -13.11 -9.09 17.12
N ALA A 102 -13.62 -9.80 16.11
CA ALA A 102 -13.14 -9.84 14.73
C ALA A 102 -13.33 -8.51 13.95
N ARG A 103 -13.23 -7.35 14.61
CA ARG A 103 -13.46 -6.03 13.98
C ARG A 103 -12.17 -5.23 13.69
N GLY A 104 -11.00 -5.76 14.00
CA GLY A 104 -9.72 -5.02 13.95
C GLY A 104 -8.81 -5.26 12.74
N ARG A 105 -9.27 -5.82 11.61
CA ARG A 105 -8.38 -6.26 10.51
C ARG A 105 -8.69 -5.70 9.12
N ARG A 106 -9.36 -4.55 9.01
CA ARG A 106 -9.84 -4.03 7.71
C ARG A 106 -9.26 -2.67 7.28
N VAL A 107 -8.04 -2.29 7.70
CA VAL A 107 -7.52 -0.95 7.36
C VAL A 107 -6.15 -0.94 6.64
N VAL A 108 -5.49 -2.08 6.38
CA VAL A 108 -4.13 -2.05 5.80
C VAL A 108 -4.09 -2.16 4.26
N VAL A 109 -5.20 -2.43 3.56
CA VAL A 109 -5.16 -2.77 2.12
C VAL A 109 -5.20 -1.54 1.18
N ALA A 110 -5.38 -0.32 1.69
CA ALA A 110 -5.62 0.85 0.83
C ALA A 110 -4.35 1.59 0.34
N ALA A 111 -3.14 1.14 0.69
CA ALA A 111 -1.92 1.94 0.48
C ALA A 111 -1.22 1.72 -0.87
N LEU A 112 -1.41 0.59 -1.56
CA LEU A 112 -0.61 0.26 -2.75
C LEU A 112 -1.09 0.94 -4.04
N VAL A 113 -2.39 1.16 -4.21
CA VAL A 113 -2.93 1.87 -5.40
C VAL A 113 -2.72 3.39 -5.28
N ALA A 114 -2.56 3.92 -4.07
CA ALA A 114 -2.38 5.35 -3.85
C ALA A 114 -0.99 5.87 -4.28
N VAL A 115 0.07 5.06 -4.17
CA VAL A 115 1.44 5.47 -4.56
C VAL A 115 1.59 5.61 -6.09
N ALA A 116 0.75 4.93 -6.88
CA ALA A 116 0.72 5.13 -8.34
C ALA A 116 -0.12 6.35 -8.79
N LEU A 117 -0.91 6.96 -7.88
CA LEU A 117 -1.92 7.97 -8.24
C LEU A 117 -1.71 9.35 -7.60
N LEU A 118 -0.78 9.52 -6.66
CA LEU A 118 -0.65 10.77 -5.89
C LEU A 118 0.25 11.85 -6.54
N GLY A 119 0.70 11.62 -7.78
CA GLY A 119 1.50 12.58 -8.55
C GLY A 119 0.83 13.17 -9.79
N THR A 120 -0.47 12.92 -10.03
CA THR A 120 -1.12 13.40 -11.26
C THR A 120 -1.57 14.85 -11.10
N ALA A 121 -0.72 15.81 -11.50
CA ALA A 121 -1.23 17.12 -11.85
C ALA A 121 -2.05 16.98 -13.15
N ALA A 122 -3.33 17.32 -13.11
CA ALA A 122 -4.25 17.26 -14.25
C ALA A 122 -3.90 18.37 -15.25
N PHE A 123 -2.82 18.19 -15.97
CA PHE A 123 -2.53 18.95 -17.17
C PHE A 123 -3.15 18.22 -18.35
N THR A 124 -3.96 18.93 -19.15
CA THR A 124 -4.39 18.44 -20.46
C THR A 124 -3.21 18.50 -21.41
N PHE A 125 -2.33 17.51 -21.37
CA PHE A 125 -1.31 17.34 -22.41
C PHE A 125 -2.03 16.89 -23.68
N GLY A 126 -1.86 17.64 -24.77
CA GLY A 126 -2.37 17.20 -26.07
C GLY A 126 -1.73 15.87 -26.47
N ASN A 127 -2.47 15.04 -27.20
CA ASN A 127 -1.98 13.77 -27.77
C ASN A 127 -0.77 13.96 -28.70
N ASP A 128 -0.48 15.20 -29.10
CA ASP A 128 0.63 15.59 -29.97
C ASP A 128 1.98 15.68 -29.25
N LEU A 129 2.02 15.55 -27.92
CA LEU A 129 3.26 15.53 -27.16
C LEU A 129 3.84 14.13 -27.09
N ILE A 130 5.17 14.03 -27.24
CA ILE A 130 5.92 12.78 -27.07
C ILE A 130 5.88 12.29 -25.62
N ALA A 131 5.96 10.97 -25.43
CA ALA A 131 5.85 10.31 -24.14
C ALA A 131 6.94 10.73 -23.15
N ARG A 132 8.16 10.95 -23.64
CA ARG A 132 9.29 11.45 -22.84
C ARG A 132 9.23 12.97 -22.76
N THR A 133 8.84 13.50 -21.60
CA THR A 133 8.61 14.95 -21.46
C THR A 133 9.89 15.74 -21.23
N GLY A 134 10.98 15.11 -20.81
CA GLY A 134 12.19 15.78 -20.33
C GLY A 134 12.01 16.55 -19.01
N MET A 135 10.84 16.46 -18.37
CA MET A 135 10.59 17.02 -17.04
C MET A 135 10.97 15.97 -15.98
N PHE A 136 11.76 16.36 -14.99
CA PHE A 136 12.23 15.46 -13.93
C PHE A 136 11.65 15.89 -12.58
N GLY A 137 11.39 14.92 -11.71
CA GLY A 137 10.99 15.21 -10.32
C GLY A 137 12.05 16.02 -9.57
N SER A 138 11.59 16.87 -8.65
CA SER A 138 12.47 17.67 -7.80
C SER A 138 12.75 16.96 -6.49
N PRO A 139 14.01 16.88 -6.03
CA PRO A 139 14.32 16.33 -4.72
C PRO A 139 13.67 17.18 -3.61
N GLY A 140 13.27 16.55 -2.50
CA GLY A 140 12.74 17.23 -1.32
C GLY A 140 11.21 17.33 -1.21
N MET A 141 10.46 16.71 -2.13
CA MET A 141 9.02 16.48 -1.98
C MET A 141 8.75 15.16 -1.22
N THR A 142 7.48 14.86 -0.92
CA THR A 142 7.06 13.67 -0.14
C THR A 142 7.50 12.34 -0.77
N GLU A 143 7.66 12.29 -2.09
CA GLU A 143 8.32 11.21 -2.81
C GLU A 143 9.63 11.79 -3.36
N ASN A 144 10.77 11.36 -2.85
CA ASN A 144 12.08 11.83 -3.32
C ASN A 144 12.47 11.15 -4.65
N ASP A 145 11.54 11.16 -5.61
CA ASP A 145 11.71 10.58 -6.95
C ASP A 145 12.17 11.65 -7.92
N THR A 146 13.38 11.48 -8.46
CA THR A 146 14.02 12.39 -9.42
C THR A 146 13.90 11.91 -10.86
N SER A 147 13.11 10.87 -11.10
CA SER A 147 12.93 10.30 -12.44
C SER A 147 12.06 11.18 -13.33
N GLU A 148 12.18 10.95 -14.64
CA GLU A 148 11.42 11.66 -15.67
C GLU A 148 9.92 11.42 -15.53
N TRP A 149 9.12 12.48 -15.70
CA TRP A 149 7.68 12.40 -15.90
C TRP A 149 7.38 12.00 -17.34
N LEU A 150 6.50 11.03 -17.52
CA LEU A 150 6.07 10.52 -18.82
C LEU A 150 4.64 10.95 -19.10
N ASN A 151 4.35 11.38 -20.33
CA ASN A 151 2.99 11.60 -20.79
C ASN A 151 2.38 10.24 -21.20
N THR A 152 1.46 9.73 -20.39
CA THR A 152 0.84 8.41 -20.64
C THR A 152 -0.15 8.41 -21.80
N GLY A 153 -0.66 9.59 -22.19
CA GLY A 153 -1.58 9.76 -23.32
C GLY A 153 -0.88 9.91 -24.68
N ALA A 154 0.45 9.98 -24.69
CA ALA A 154 1.23 10.15 -25.90
C ALA A 154 1.14 8.92 -26.83
N SER A 155 1.13 9.17 -28.15
CA SER A 155 1.02 8.09 -29.14
C SER A 155 2.20 7.11 -29.14
N ASP A 156 3.38 7.56 -28.72
CA ASP A 156 4.63 6.79 -28.56
C ASP A 156 4.81 6.20 -27.16
N PHE A 157 3.83 6.33 -26.25
CA PHE A 157 3.96 5.83 -24.87
C PHE A 157 4.19 4.31 -24.79
N ARG A 158 3.69 3.54 -25.76
CA ARG A 158 3.97 2.11 -25.90
C ARG A 158 5.47 1.83 -26.04
N GLU A 159 6.16 2.57 -26.90
CA GLU A 159 7.59 2.40 -27.13
C GLU A 159 8.39 2.68 -25.85
N VAL A 160 7.94 3.69 -25.07
CA VAL A 160 8.52 3.98 -23.77
C VAL A 160 8.30 2.83 -22.77
N MET A 161 7.08 2.30 -22.66
CA MET A 161 6.79 1.14 -21.82
C MET A 161 7.68 -0.06 -22.18
N GLU A 162 7.81 -0.36 -23.48
CA GLU A 162 8.66 -1.44 -23.97
C GLU A 162 10.14 -1.22 -23.64
N SER A 163 10.62 0.03 -23.73
CA SER A 163 12.00 0.39 -23.38
C SER A 163 12.31 0.27 -21.87
N LEU A 164 11.27 0.26 -21.03
CA LEU A 164 11.38 0.23 -19.56
C LEU A 164 11.13 -1.16 -18.96
N GLN A 165 10.94 -2.19 -19.77
CA GLN A 165 10.76 -3.56 -19.29
C GLN A 165 11.93 -3.97 -18.38
N PRO A 166 11.66 -4.57 -17.20
CA PRO A 166 12.71 -4.99 -16.29
C PRO A 166 13.38 -6.27 -16.82
N ASN A 167 14.70 -6.33 -16.68
CA ASN A 167 15.50 -7.53 -16.99
C ASN A 167 15.85 -8.34 -15.73
N ASP A 168 15.57 -7.80 -14.56
CA ASP A 168 15.90 -8.33 -13.23
C ASP A 168 14.69 -8.91 -12.48
N ILE A 169 13.48 -8.73 -13.03
CA ILE A 169 12.23 -9.29 -12.49
C ILE A 169 11.80 -10.46 -13.36
N PRO A 170 11.85 -11.71 -12.87
CA PRO A 170 11.44 -12.87 -13.66
C PRO A 170 9.91 -12.98 -13.74
N LEU A 171 9.40 -13.49 -14.87
CA LEU A 171 8.02 -13.95 -15.01
C LEU A 171 7.94 -15.49 -15.00
N PRO A 172 6.79 -16.08 -14.68
CA PRO A 172 6.58 -17.51 -14.89
C PRO A 172 6.75 -17.91 -16.36
N ALA A 173 7.08 -19.18 -16.60
CA ALA A 173 7.26 -19.69 -17.96
C ALA A 173 6.00 -19.46 -18.81
N GLY A 174 6.19 -18.98 -20.05
CA GLY A 174 5.09 -18.70 -20.98
C GLY A 174 4.34 -17.38 -20.74
N ARG A 175 4.70 -16.61 -19.71
CA ARG A 175 4.18 -15.26 -19.47
C ARG A 175 5.02 -14.20 -20.19
N SER A 176 4.42 -13.05 -20.45
CA SER A 176 5.06 -11.90 -21.10
C SER A 176 4.67 -10.60 -20.41
N TRP A 177 5.40 -9.53 -20.68
CA TRP A 177 5.10 -8.17 -20.21
C TRP A 177 3.97 -7.48 -20.97
N GLN A 178 3.48 -8.10 -22.05
CA GLN A 178 2.53 -7.47 -22.96
C GLN A 178 1.22 -7.03 -22.28
N PRO A 179 0.62 -7.80 -21.36
CA PRO A 179 -0.63 -7.39 -20.72
C PRO A 179 -0.52 -6.10 -19.89
N VAL A 180 0.59 -5.89 -19.17
CA VAL A 180 0.80 -4.63 -18.43
C VAL A 180 1.11 -3.47 -19.36
N ILE A 181 1.82 -3.70 -20.47
CA ILE A 181 2.05 -2.68 -21.50
C ILE A 181 0.71 -2.25 -22.12
N ASP A 182 -0.09 -3.21 -22.58
CA ASP A 182 -1.36 -2.94 -23.23
C ASP A 182 -2.36 -2.25 -22.30
N ASN A 183 -2.45 -2.70 -21.04
CA ASN A 183 -3.32 -2.07 -20.04
C ASN A 183 -2.88 -0.64 -19.73
N SER A 184 -1.59 -0.39 -19.49
CA SER A 184 -1.10 0.97 -19.21
C SER A 184 -1.29 1.91 -20.40
N VAL A 185 -1.07 1.44 -21.64
CA VAL A 185 -1.31 2.23 -22.86
C VAL A 185 -2.79 2.53 -23.03
N ALA A 186 -3.66 1.53 -22.87
CA ALA A 186 -5.10 1.72 -22.96
C ALA A 186 -5.62 2.69 -21.88
N ASN A 187 -5.07 2.63 -20.66
CA ASN A 187 -5.41 3.57 -19.59
C ASN A 187 -4.97 4.99 -19.92
N GLY A 188 -3.72 5.17 -20.37
CA GLY A 188 -3.21 6.47 -20.77
C GLY A 188 -3.97 7.08 -21.96
N GLN A 189 -4.43 6.27 -22.92
CA GLN A 189 -5.27 6.74 -24.03
C GLN A 189 -6.68 7.16 -23.60
N ARG A 190 -7.23 6.54 -22.55
CA ARG A 190 -8.53 6.91 -21.99
C ARG A 190 -8.44 8.16 -21.11
N GLU A 191 -7.39 8.24 -20.30
CA GLU A 191 -7.18 9.28 -19.31
C GLU A 191 -5.67 9.59 -19.23
N GLY A 192 -5.22 10.45 -20.15
CA GLY A 192 -3.82 10.87 -20.21
C GLY A 192 -3.42 11.61 -18.94
N ALA A 193 -2.26 11.25 -18.39
CA ALA A 193 -1.72 11.83 -17.18
C ALA A 193 -0.19 11.87 -17.24
N LEU A 194 0.42 12.52 -16.26
CA LEU A 194 1.85 12.36 -16.00
C LEU A 194 2.09 11.21 -15.03
N MET A 195 3.03 10.34 -15.39
CA MET A 195 3.51 9.26 -14.53
C MET A 195 5.03 9.25 -14.52
N GLN A 196 5.65 9.18 -13.36
CA GLN A 196 7.11 9.06 -13.28
C GLN A 196 7.61 7.71 -13.81
N VAL A 197 8.83 7.67 -14.35
CA VAL A 197 9.48 6.42 -14.80
C VAL A 197 9.50 5.37 -13.68
N THR A 198 9.70 5.78 -12.43
CA THR A 198 9.61 4.87 -11.28
C THR A 198 8.21 4.26 -11.16
N GLY A 199 7.14 5.03 -11.38
CA GLY A 199 5.77 4.52 -11.41
C GLY A 199 5.55 3.47 -12.49
N VAL A 200 6.08 3.70 -13.70
CA VAL A 200 6.04 2.69 -14.79
C VAL A 200 6.77 1.41 -14.40
N ARG A 201 7.97 1.52 -13.82
CA ARG A 201 8.73 0.35 -13.34
C ARG A 201 8.02 -0.39 -12.22
N ALA A 202 7.36 0.34 -11.32
CA ALA A 202 6.58 -0.23 -10.24
C ALA A 202 5.36 -1.01 -10.78
N ALA A 203 4.73 -0.53 -11.86
CA ALA A 203 3.65 -1.26 -12.53
C ALA A 203 4.10 -2.62 -13.06
N PHE A 204 5.33 -2.73 -13.60
CA PHE A 204 5.89 -4.03 -14.00
C PHE A 204 6.13 -4.96 -12.80
N ALA A 205 6.70 -4.44 -11.71
CA ALA A 205 6.91 -5.25 -10.50
C ALA A 205 5.58 -5.76 -9.91
N PHE A 206 4.58 -4.89 -9.83
CA PHE A 206 3.25 -5.23 -9.35
C PHE A 206 2.55 -6.25 -10.26
N TYR A 207 2.70 -6.13 -11.57
CA TYR A 207 2.23 -7.16 -12.51
C TYR A 207 2.88 -8.52 -12.25
N ALA A 208 4.21 -8.55 -12.10
CA ALA A 208 4.94 -9.79 -11.84
C ALA A 208 4.50 -10.43 -10.53
N GLU A 209 4.31 -9.64 -9.47
CA GLU A 209 3.77 -10.09 -8.19
C GLU A 209 2.43 -10.81 -8.36
N CYS A 210 1.45 -10.14 -8.99
CA CYS A 210 0.13 -10.72 -9.24
C CYS A 210 0.18 -12.02 -10.06
N VAL A 211 1.05 -12.08 -11.08
CA VAL A 211 1.18 -13.27 -11.92
C VAL A 211 1.84 -14.44 -11.18
N TRP A 212 2.81 -14.17 -10.28
CA TRP A 212 3.42 -15.19 -9.43
C TRP A 212 2.49 -15.70 -8.34
N ASP A 213 1.69 -14.82 -7.73
CA ASP A 213 0.65 -15.20 -6.77
C ASP A 213 -0.37 -16.16 -7.40
N TYR A 214 -0.80 -15.85 -8.62
CA TYR A 214 -1.71 -16.72 -9.38
C TYR A 214 -1.04 -18.03 -9.80
N GLU A 215 0.20 -17.98 -10.29
CA GLU A 215 0.98 -19.16 -10.66
C GLU A 215 1.14 -20.13 -9.49
N TRP A 216 1.44 -19.60 -8.28
CA TRP A 216 1.53 -20.40 -7.08
C TRP A 216 0.22 -21.14 -6.77
N LEU A 217 -0.93 -20.45 -6.86
CA LEU A 217 -2.24 -21.07 -6.63
C LEU A 217 -2.56 -22.16 -7.67
N VAL A 218 -2.34 -21.88 -8.95
CA VAL A 218 -2.59 -22.84 -10.03
C VAL A 218 -1.69 -24.06 -9.90
N ALA A 219 -0.41 -23.87 -9.62
CA ALA A 219 0.55 -24.94 -9.40
C ALA A 219 0.14 -25.85 -8.22
N ARG A 220 -0.30 -25.26 -7.11
CA ARG A 220 -0.82 -26.00 -5.96
C ARG A 220 -2.05 -26.82 -6.30
N GLN A 221 -3.02 -26.23 -7.00
CA GLN A 221 -4.24 -26.92 -7.38
C GLN A 221 -3.97 -28.09 -8.33
N ALA A 222 -2.94 -27.97 -9.18
CA ALA A 222 -2.47 -29.03 -10.07
C ALA A 222 -1.60 -30.10 -9.36
N GLY A 223 -1.18 -29.87 -8.10
CA GLY A 223 -0.23 -30.73 -7.40
C GLY A 223 1.19 -30.69 -7.97
N ASP A 224 1.55 -29.63 -8.70
CA ASP A 224 2.88 -29.47 -9.31
C ASP A 224 3.84 -28.82 -8.31
N SER A 225 4.53 -29.65 -7.53
CA SER A 225 5.45 -29.18 -6.49
C SER A 225 6.62 -28.35 -7.05
N GLY A 226 7.08 -28.64 -8.27
CA GLY A 226 8.20 -27.91 -8.88
C GLY A 226 7.81 -26.46 -9.20
N ARG A 227 6.60 -26.25 -9.74
CA ARG A 227 6.08 -24.90 -9.98
C ARG A 227 5.76 -24.16 -8.67
N VAL A 228 5.28 -24.86 -7.65
CA VAL A 228 5.07 -24.28 -6.31
C VAL A 228 6.38 -23.79 -5.70
N ASP A 229 7.41 -24.65 -5.69
CA ASP A 229 8.73 -24.31 -5.13
C ASP A 229 9.35 -23.12 -5.87
N ARG A 230 9.24 -23.11 -7.20
CA ARG A 230 9.73 -21.99 -8.02
C ARG A 230 9.00 -20.68 -7.72
N ALA A 231 7.67 -20.72 -7.56
CA ALA A 231 6.90 -19.53 -7.22
C ALA A 231 7.27 -19.01 -5.83
N VAL A 232 7.39 -19.89 -4.82
CA VAL A 232 7.83 -19.51 -3.46
C VAL A 232 9.23 -18.89 -3.47
N GLU A 233 10.16 -19.44 -4.25
CA GLU A 233 11.52 -18.89 -4.40
C GLU A 233 11.48 -17.44 -4.90
N VAL A 234 10.71 -17.19 -5.98
CA VAL A 234 10.61 -15.83 -6.55
C VAL A 234 9.88 -14.88 -5.61
N MET A 235 8.76 -15.31 -5.01
CA MET A 235 8.02 -14.52 -4.01
C MET A 235 8.92 -14.11 -2.84
N GLY A 236 9.78 -15.01 -2.36
CA GLY A 236 10.76 -14.73 -1.31
C GLY A 236 11.79 -13.65 -1.71
N GLY A 237 12.04 -13.47 -3.00
CA GLY A 237 12.93 -12.44 -3.55
C GLY A 237 12.27 -11.09 -3.85
N MET A 238 10.93 -10.98 -3.90
CA MET A 238 10.26 -9.76 -4.37
C MET A 238 10.60 -8.51 -3.55
N ALA A 239 10.70 -8.66 -2.22
CA ALA A 239 11.02 -7.56 -1.31
C ALA A 239 12.45 -7.00 -1.46
N SER A 240 13.29 -7.62 -2.30
CA SER A 240 14.64 -7.14 -2.63
C SER A 240 14.77 -6.61 -4.05
N TRP A 241 13.70 -6.63 -4.85
CA TRP A 241 13.72 -6.04 -6.19
C TRP A 241 14.06 -4.54 -6.10
N PRO A 242 14.98 -4.01 -6.94
CA PRO A 242 15.43 -2.62 -6.85
C PRO A 242 14.29 -1.61 -6.86
N ILE A 243 13.28 -1.83 -7.70
CA ILE A 243 12.12 -0.95 -7.78
C ILE A 243 11.24 -0.99 -6.52
N VAL A 244 11.05 -2.17 -5.93
CA VAL A 244 10.31 -2.32 -4.67
C VAL A 244 11.02 -1.60 -3.54
N ILE A 245 12.36 -1.63 -3.51
CA ILE A 245 13.17 -0.87 -2.54
C ILE A 245 12.99 0.64 -2.78
N ALA A 246 13.02 1.08 -4.03
CA ALA A 246 12.89 2.49 -4.38
C ALA A 246 11.52 3.08 -4.04
N THR A 247 10.46 2.26 -4.10
CA THR A 247 9.08 2.68 -3.83
C THR A 247 8.55 2.22 -2.47
N ASP A 248 9.40 1.72 -1.57
CA ASP A 248 8.95 1.27 -0.25
C ASP A 248 8.61 2.47 0.64
N GLY A 249 7.34 2.91 0.59
CA GLY A 249 6.76 3.95 1.43
C GLY A 249 6.51 3.53 2.88
N GLY A 250 7.16 2.47 3.37
CA GLY A 250 7.10 2.03 4.76
C GLY A 250 6.21 0.81 5.03
N GLY A 251 6.15 -0.16 4.10
CA GLY A 251 5.41 -1.39 4.38
C GLY A 251 5.24 -2.37 3.22
N VAL A 252 5.56 -1.97 1.99
CA VAL A 252 5.41 -2.85 0.82
C VAL A 252 6.32 -4.07 0.95
N ARG A 253 7.56 -3.85 1.39
CA ARG A 253 8.54 -4.93 1.56
C ARG A 253 8.14 -5.92 2.65
N ASP A 254 7.62 -5.44 3.77
CA ASP A 254 7.15 -6.30 4.86
C ASP A 254 5.93 -7.11 4.44
N TRP A 255 5.03 -6.47 3.68
CA TRP A 255 3.88 -7.15 3.12
C TRP A 255 4.25 -8.26 2.14
N LEU A 256 5.18 -8.01 1.20
CA LEU A 256 5.70 -9.02 0.28
C LEU A 256 6.39 -10.19 1.01
N ARG A 257 7.17 -9.92 2.07
CA ARG A 257 7.75 -10.98 2.91
C ARG A 257 6.68 -11.83 3.57
N ASN A 258 5.66 -11.21 4.14
CA ASN A 258 4.56 -11.92 4.78
C ASN A 258 3.79 -12.81 3.79
N MET A 259 3.63 -12.35 2.55
CA MET A 259 3.02 -13.11 1.45
C MET A 259 3.87 -14.32 1.07
N ALA A 260 5.18 -14.12 0.86
CA ALA A 260 6.11 -15.21 0.59
C ALA A 260 6.14 -16.26 1.71
N ASP A 261 6.15 -15.83 2.97
CA ASP A 261 6.11 -16.70 4.14
C ASP A 261 4.79 -17.51 4.23
N ALA A 262 3.66 -16.89 3.88
CA ALA A 262 2.37 -17.60 3.81
C ALA A 262 2.39 -18.65 2.70
N ALA A 263 2.88 -18.28 1.51
CA ALA A 263 3.01 -19.18 0.37
C ALA A 263 3.93 -20.37 0.67
N ALA A 264 5.07 -20.13 1.32
CA ALA A 264 6.01 -21.19 1.74
C ALA A 264 5.39 -22.19 2.73
N ARG A 265 4.44 -21.76 3.56
CA ARG A 265 3.71 -22.64 4.49
C ARG A 265 2.45 -23.28 3.88
N GLY A 266 2.16 -23.00 2.61
CA GLY A 266 0.96 -23.49 1.95
C GLY A 266 -0.34 -22.79 2.38
N ASP A 267 -0.24 -21.60 2.99
CA ASP A 267 -1.40 -20.81 3.42
C ASP A 267 -1.93 -19.97 2.24
N GLU A 268 -3.00 -20.46 1.61
CA GLU A 268 -3.60 -19.79 0.45
C GLU A 268 -4.38 -18.53 0.80
N GLY A 269 -4.75 -18.34 2.08
CA GLY A 269 -5.64 -17.25 2.48
C GLY A 269 -5.11 -15.87 2.10
N PRO A 270 -3.90 -15.49 2.55
CA PRO A 270 -3.29 -14.22 2.18
C PRO A 270 -3.09 -14.04 0.67
N VAL A 271 -2.67 -15.10 -0.04
CA VAL A 271 -2.42 -15.04 -1.49
C VAL A 271 -3.70 -14.77 -2.26
N ARG A 272 -4.78 -15.50 -1.94
CA ARG A 272 -6.11 -15.27 -2.54
C ARG A 272 -6.65 -13.89 -2.21
N GLN A 273 -6.41 -13.41 -1.00
CA GLN A 273 -6.83 -12.07 -0.61
C GLN A 273 -6.10 -10.99 -1.40
N ASN A 274 -4.79 -11.14 -1.63
CA ASN A 274 -4.03 -10.20 -2.46
C ASN A 274 -4.60 -10.14 -3.88
N LEU A 275 -4.71 -11.30 -4.52
CA LEU A 275 -5.26 -11.40 -5.87
C LEU A 275 -6.64 -10.73 -5.97
N ALA A 276 -7.55 -11.05 -5.05
CA ALA A 276 -8.89 -10.48 -5.07
C ALA A 276 -8.95 -8.97 -4.82
N ALA A 277 -7.99 -8.41 -4.07
CA ALA A 277 -7.96 -6.99 -3.72
C ALA A 277 -7.23 -6.14 -4.76
N ASN A 278 -6.21 -6.69 -5.40
CA ASN A 278 -5.18 -5.91 -6.10
C ASN A 278 -4.99 -6.35 -7.55
N CYS A 279 -5.37 -7.58 -7.92
CA CYS A 279 -5.04 -8.16 -9.22
C CYS A 279 -6.31 -8.42 -10.03
N ASP A 280 -6.46 -7.70 -11.13
CA ASP A 280 -7.53 -7.94 -12.10
C ASP A 280 -7.29 -9.27 -12.86
N ALA A 281 -8.31 -10.13 -12.94
CA ALA A 281 -8.20 -11.46 -13.52
C ALA A 281 -7.86 -11.43 -15.02
N ASP A 282 -8.45 -10.49 -15.78
CA ASP A 282 -8.18 -10.34 -17.20
C ASP A 282 -6.75 -9.84 -17.40
N TRP A 283 -6.30 -8.92 -16.54
CA TRP A 283 -4.96 -8.36 -16.58
C TRP A 283 -3.85 -9.40 -16.36
N ILE A 284 -4.06 -10.35 -15.44
CA ILE A 284 -3.08 -11.41 -15.14
C ILE A 284 -3.29 -12.67 -16.00
N GLY A 285 -4.26 -12.65 -16.92
CA GLY A 285 -4.63 -13.81 -17.73
C GLY A 285 -5.07 -15.00 -16.89
N ALA A 286 -5.79 -14.75 -15.80
CA ALA A 286 -6.49 -15.78 -15.04
C ALA A 286 -7.77 -16.12 -15.79
N THR A 287 -7.81 -17.29 -16.42
CA THR A 287 -9.05 -17.78 -17.03
C THR A 287 -10.02 -18.19 -15.91
N PRO A 288 -11.32 -17.82 -15.97
CA PRO A 288 -12.31 -18.22 -14.98
C PRO A 288 -12.42 -19.74 -14.77
#